data_AF-A0A434CL80-F1
#
_entry.id   AF-A0A434CL80-F1
#
_cell.length_a   1.000
_cell.length_b   1.000
_cell.length_c   1.000
_cell.angle_alpha   90.00
_cell.angle_beta   90.00
_cell.angle_gamma   90.00
#
_symmetry.space_group_name_H-M   'P 1'
#
loop_
_entity.id
_entity.type
_entity.pdbx_description
1 polymer ?
#
loop_
_entity_poly.entity_id
_entity_poly.type
_entity_poly.pdbx_seq_one_letter_code
_entity_poly.pdbx_strand_id
1 'polypeptide(L)'
;DYATQSGPMLVIDGKLHPKFQADGTSRKTRDGVGVRKDGVAVFAISNGSVTFHAFARLFRDALGCDNALFLDGTISSLFAPAIGRKDDYWNLGPMIGVFKKS
;
A
#
# COMPACT_ATOMS: atom_id res chain seq x y z
N ASP A 1 -9.68 22.42 0.88
CA ASP A 1 -8.35 21.82 1.12
C ASP A 1 -8.49 20.32 1.34
N TYR A 2 -8.23 19.52 0.30
CA TYR A 2 -8.22 18.06 0.41
C TYR A 2 -6.77 17.60 0.44
N ALA A 3 -6.25 17.38 1.64
CA ALA A 3 -5.01 16.62 1.80
C ALA A 3 -5.41 15.14 1.86
N THR A 4 -5.03 14.34 0.86
CA THR A 4 -5.02 12.89 1.01
C THR A 4 -3.99 12.60 2.07
N GLN A 5 -4.43 12.38 3.31
CA GLN A 5 -3.52 12.05 4.41
C GLN A 5 -2.98 10.64 4.14
N SER A 6 -1.87 10.57 3.42
CA SER A 6 -1.07 9.36 3.25
C SER A 6 0.06 9.35 4.28
N GLY A 7 0.48 8.15 4.65
CA GLY A 7 1.47 7.94 5.69
C GLY A 7 0.93 7.13 6.87
N PRO A 8 1.81 6.45 7.61
CA PRO A 8 3.28 6.52 7.59
C PRO A 8 3.96 5.95 6.34
N MET A 9 5.17 6.43 6.01
CA MET A 9 6.06 5.70 5.11
C MET A 9 6.27 4.28 5.63
N LEU A 10 6.23 3.29 4.76
CA LEU A 10 6.45 1.89 5.09
C LEU A 10 7.93 1.53 5.07
N VAL A 11 8.60 1.96 3.99
CA VAL A 11 10.03 1.76 3.75
C VAL A 11 10.61 3.10 3.30
N ILE A 12 11.73 3.50 3.88
CA ILE A 12 12.47 4.73 3.58
C ILE A 12 13.90 4.32 3.28
N ASP A 13 14.36 4.53 2.05
CA ASP A 13 15.72 4.20 1.61
C ASP A 13 16.16 2.77 1.99
N GLY A 14 15.27 1.80 1.72
CA GLY A 14 15.48 0.38 2.00
C GLY A 14 15.36 -0.01 3.48
N LYS A 15 14.99 0.92 4.37
CA LYS A 15 14.81 0.65 5.81
C LYS A 15 13.34 0.69 6.19
N LEU A 16 12.90 -0.23 7.05
CA LEU A 16 11.55 -0.18 7.59
C LEU A 16 11.37 1.06 8.47
N HIS A 17 10.18 1.63 8.47
CA HIS A 17 9.86 2.75 9.37
C HIS A 17 10.03 2.31 10.84
N PRO A 18 10.80 3.06 11.67
CA PRO A 18 11.25 2.59 12.99
C PRO A 18 10.13 2.38 14.01
N LYS A 19 8.97 3.00 13.80
CA LYS A 19 7.78 2.79 14.65
C LYS A 19 7.09 1.44 14.42
N PHE A 20 7.47 0.67 13.40
CA PHE A 20 6.84 -0.61 13.10
C PHE A 20 7.57 -1.74 13.81
N GLN A 21 7.15 -1.98 15.04
CA GLN A 21 7.69 -3.05 15.86
C GLN A 21 7.26 -4.42 15.32
N ALA A 22 8.16 -5.40 15.40
CA ALA A 22 7.89 -6.77 14.95
C ALA A 22 6.77 -7.45 15.75
N ASP A 23 6.62 -7.09 17.01
CA ASP A 23 5.58 -7.51 17.94
C ASP A 23 4.35 -6.59 17.98
N GLY A 24 4.27 -5.62 17.05
CA GLY A 24 3.16 -4.68 16.97
C GLY A 24 1.81 -5.39 16.86
N THR A 25 0.86 -5.02 17.73
CA THR A 25 -0.42 -5.72 17.88
C THR A 25 -1.52 -5.24 16.91
N SER A 26 -1.33 -4.07 16.29
CA SER A 26 -2.31 -3.47 15.36
C SER A 26 -2.44 -4.28 14.06
N ARG A 27 -3.50 -5.08 13.94
CA ARG A 27 -3.84 -5.86 12.74
C ARG A 27 -5.05 -5.25 12.06
N LYS A 28 -4.88 -4.86 10.79
CA LYS A 28 -5.95 -4.31 9.93
C LYS A 28 -5.70 -4.74 8.49
N THR A 29 -6.71 -4.64 7.63
CA THR A 29 -6.48 -4.57 6.19
C THR A 29 -5.61 -3.37 5.89
N ARG A 30 -4.59 -3.56 5.05
CA ARG A 30 -3.61 -2.53 4.70
C ARG A 30 -3.54 -2.41 3.19
N ASP A 31 -3.37 -1.19 2.73
CA ASP A 31 -3.01 -0.86 1.37
C ASP A 31 -1.75 0.01 1.34
N GLY A 32 -1.07 -0.01 0.21
CA GLY A 32 0.18 0.70 0.05
C GLY A 32 0.65 0.73 -1.38
N VAL A 33 1.57 1.65 -1.63
CA VAL A 33 2.30 1.76 -2.89
C VAL A 33 3.79 1.79 -2.61
N GLY A 34 4.57 1.05 -3.39
CA GLY A 34 6.03 1.06 -3.34
C GLY A 34 6.62 1.28 -4.71
N VAL A 35 7.87 1.73 -4.76
CA VAL A 35 8.62 1.90 -5.99
C VAL A 35 9.88 1.04 -5.93
N ARG A 36 10.01 0.15 -6.92
CA ARG A 36 11.21 -0.67 -7.10
C ARG A 36 12.34 0.14 -7.73
N LYS A 37 13.57 -0.39 -7.65
CA LYS A 37 14.77 0.25 -8.26
C LYS A 37 14.65 0.47 -9.76
N ASP A 38 13.86 -0.34 -10.46
CA ASP A 38 13.59 -0.21 -11.90
C ASP A 38 12.52 0.85 -12.23
N GLY A 39 12.03 1.60 -11.23
CA GLY A 39 11.01 2.63 -11.38
C GLY A 39 9.58 2.10 -11.44
N VAL A 40 9.38 0.78 -11.33
CA VAL A 40 8.04 0.20 -11.34
C VAL A 40 7.33 0.47 -10.02
N ALA A 41 6.16 1.12 -10.11
CA ALA A 41 5.24 1.27 -9.00
C ALA A 41 4.47 -0.03 -8.75
N VAL A 42 4.41 -0.45 -7.50
CA VAL A 42 3.71 -1.66 -7.05
C VAL A 42 2.65 -1.26 -6.05
N PHE A 43 1.40 -1.60 -6.35
CA PHE A 43 0.26 -1.40 -5.45
C PHE A 43 -0.11 -2.72 -4.80
N ALA A 44 -0.37 -2.71 -3.50
CA ALA A 44 -0.78 -3.89 -2.76
C ALA A 44 -1.93 -3.57 -1.82
N ILE A 45 -2.87 -4.51 -1.70
CA ILE A 45 -3.94 -4.52 -0.69
C ILE A 45 -3.91 -5.92 -0.06
N SER A 46 -3.87 -5.99 1.28
CA SER A 46 -3.91 -7.27 1.96
C SER A 46 -5.30 -7.90 1.91
N ASN A 47 -5.40 -9.21 1.67
CA ASN A 47 -6.68 -9.94 1.68
C ASN A 47 -7.22 -10.19 3.10
N GLY A 48 -6.48 -9.79 4.13
CA GLY A 48 -6.86 -9.94 5.52
C GLY A 48 -6.03 -9.04 6.43
N SER A 49 -6.25 -9.17 7.74
CA SER A 49 -5.62 -8.30 8.73
C SER A 49 -4.15 -8.62 8.96
N VAL A 50 -3.28 -7.66 8.67
CA VAL A 50 -1.82 -7.76 8.85
C VAL A 50 -1.29 -6.62 9.72
N THR A 51 -0.12 -6.83 10.33
CA THR A 51 0.58 -5.79 11.07
C THR A 51 1.28 -4.83 10.10
N PHE A 52 1.53 -3.60 10.54
CA PHE A 52 2.34 -2.64 9.76
C PHE A 52 3.73 -3.20 9.43
N HIS A 53 4.36 -3.89 10.39
CA HIS A 53 5.68 -4.49 10.18
C HIS A 53 5.65 -5.58 9.10
N ALA A 54 4.67 -6.49 9.15
CA ALA A 54 4.54 -7.53 8.12
C ALA A 54 4.28 -6.92 6.74
N PHE A 55 3.43 -5.89 6.67
CA PHE A 55 3.12 -5.21 5.42
C PHE A 55 4.31 -4.42 4.86
N ALA A 56 5.09 -3.74 5.71
CA ALA A 56 6.30 -3.05 5.28
C ALA A 56 7.39 -4.04 4.80
N ARG A 57 7.50 -5.21 5.43
CA ARG A 57 8.40 -6.28 4.98
C ARG A 57 8.03 -6.86 3.63
N LEU A 58 6.74 -6.95 3.29
CA LEU A 58 6.32 -7.32 1.94
C LEU A 58 6.98 -6.41 0.89
N PHE A 59 6.88 -5.09 1.08
CA PHE A 59 7.49 -4.12 0.17
C PHE A 59 9.01 -4.23 0.11
N ARG A 60 9.69 -4.23 1.26
CA ARG A 60 11.16 -4.25 1.30
C ARG A 60 11.74 -5.60 0.85
N ASP A 61 11.29 -6.69 1.46
CA ASP A 61 11.94 -7.99 1.37
C ASP A 61 11.49 -8.77 0.13
N ALA A 62 10.20 -8.72 -0.21
CA ALA A 62 9.62 -9.56 -1.27
C ALA A 62 9.42 -8.81 -2.59
N LEU A 63 9.01 -7.54 -2.52
CA LEU A 63 8.73 -6.74 -3.72
C LEU A 63 9.93 -5.87 -4.15
N GLY A 64 10.97 -5.77 -3.32
CA GLY A 64 12.19 -5.02 -3.65
C GLY A 64 11.98 -3.51 -3.77
N CYS A 65 11.05 -2.95 -3.00
CA CYS A 65 10.78 -1.52 -2.97
C CYS A 65 11.68 -0.84 -1.91
N ASP A 66 12.54 0.06 -2.37
CA ASP A 66 13.38 0.87 -1.47
C ASP A 66 12.57 1.97 -0.79
N ASN A 67 11.48 2.41 -1.41
CA ASN A 67 10.54 3.36 -0.85
C ASN A 67 9.12 2.83 -0.99
N ALA A 68 8.35 2.91 0.08
CA ALA A 68 6.94 2.54 0.09
C ALA A 68 6.15 3.38 1.08
N LEU A 69 4.88 3.62 0.78
CA LEU A 69 3.96 4.50 1.50
C LEU A 69 2.69 3.73 1.83
N PHE A 70 2.24 3.86 3.09
CA PHE A 70 0.92 3.38 3.50
C PHE A 70 -0.16 4.32 2.96
N LEU A 71 -1.21 3.74 2.38
CA LEU A 71 -2.39 4.47 1.94
C LEU A 71 -3.48 4.46 3.04
N ASP A 72 -4.68 4.94 2.74
CA ASP A 72 -5.76 5.10 3.71
C ASP A 72 -6.41 3.75 4.05
N GLY A 73 -5.71 2.96 4.87
CA GLY A 73 -6.19 1.66 5.27
C GLY A 73 -7.41 1.78 6.18
N THR A 74 -8.61 1.64 5.61
CA THR A 74 -9.81 0.97 6.16
C THR A 74 -10.87 0.77 5.06
N ILE A 75 -10.93 1.63 4.04
CA ILE A 75 -11.83 1.50 2.87
C ILE A 75 -10.97 1.52 1.60
N SER A 76 -10.38 0.38 1.28
CA SER A 76 -9.53 0.20 0.09
C SER A 76 -10.25 -0.71 -0.90
N SER A 77 -10.72 -0.15 -2.01
CA SER A 77 -11.35 -0.92 -3.10
C SER A 77 -10.43 -0.95 -4.31
N LEU A 78 -10.29 -2.13 -4.91
CA LEU A 78 -9.59 -2.30 -6.18
C LEU A 78 -10.58 -2.59 -7.31
N PHE A 79 -10.49 -1.79 -8.35
CA PHE A 79 -11.11 -2.09 -9.64
C PHE A 79 -10.04 -2.57 -10.62
N ALA A 80 -9.94 -3.88 -10.81
CA ALA A 80 -8.99 -4.50 -11.72
C ALA A 80 -9.66 -5.67 -12.49
N PRO A 81 -10.41 -5.36 -13.57
CA PRO A 81 -11.10 -6.36 -14.37
C PRO A 81 -10.18 -7.45 -14.93
N ALA A 82 -8.92 -7.10 -15.24
CA ALA A 82 -7.93 -8.02 -15.77
C ALA A 82 -7.58 -9.18 -14.81
N ILE A 83 -7.79 -9.02 -13.50
CA ILE A 83 -7.59 -10.07 -12.49
C ILE A 83 -8.92 -10.50 -11.85
N GLY A 84 -10.05 -10.14 -12.46
CA GLY A 84 -11.39 -10.49 -11.98
C GLY A 84 -11.79 -9.83 -10.66
N ARG A 85 -11.09 -8.78 -10.22
CA ARG A 85 -11.38 -8.09 -8.95
C ARG A 85 -12.18 -6.81 -9.18
N LYS A 86 -13.34 -6.74 -8.51
CA LYS A 86 -14.23 -5.59 -8.48
C LYS A 86 -14.83 -5.52 -7.08
N ASP A 87 -14.19 -4.73 -6.23
CA ASP A 87 -14.67 -4.52 -4.86
C ASP A 87 -15.86 -3.55 -4.85
N ASP A 88 -16.70 -3.60 -3.80
CA ASP A 88 -17.87 -2.74 -3.66
C ASP A 88 -17.46 -1.26 -3.53
N TYR A 89 -18.25 -0.39 -4.17
CA TYR A 89 -18.04 1.05 -4.20
C TYR A 89 -18.77 1.73 -3.03
N TRP A 90 -18.20 1.69 -1.83
CA TRP A 90 -18.61 2.62 -0.78
C TRP A 90 -17.77 3.89 -0.85
N ASN A 91 -18.44 5.06 -0.78
CA ASN A 91 -17.91 6.42 -0.74
C ASN A 91 -16.39 6.52 -0.95
N LEU A 92 -15.94 6.27 -2.20
CA LEU A 92 -14.52 6.26 -2.51
C LEU A 92 -13.96 7.67 -2.36
N GLY A 93 -12.85 7.77 -1.62
CA GLY A 93 -12.03 8.95 -1.56
C GLY A 93 -11.18 9.12 -2.84
N PRO A 94 -10.00 9.72 -2.73
CA PRO A 94 -9.08 9.88 -3.86
C PRO A 94 -8.76 8.55 -4.56
N MET A 95 -8.71 8.58 -5.90
CA MET A 95 -8.45 7.41 -6.74
C MET A 95 -7.14 7.56 -7.51
N ILE A 96 -6.43 6.44 -7.69
CA ILE A 96 -5.25 6.35 -8.56
C ILE A 96 -5.63 5.53 -9.80
N GLY A 97 -5.54 6.16 -10.96
CA GLY A 97 -5.77 5.52 -12.25
C GLY A 97 -4.45 5.27 -12.98
N VAL A 98 -4.29 4.07 -13.54
CA VAL A 98 -3.16 3.72 -14.41
C VAL A 98 -3.68 3.57 -15.84
N PHE A 99 -3.11 4.32 -16.78
CA PHE A 99 -3.47 4.30 -18.20
C PHE A 99 -2.22 4.32 -19.08
N LYS A 100 -2.33 3.80 -20.31
CA LYS A 100 -1.25 3.87 -21.28
C LYS A 100 -1.06 5.33 -21.71
N LYS A 101 0.19 5.79 -21.76
CA LYS A 101 0.51 7.11 -22.34
C LYS A 101 0.11 7.12 -23.81
N SER A 102 -0.68 8.13 -24.20
CA SER A 102 -1.06 8.42 -25.59
C SER A 102 0.09 8.99 -26.39
#